data_AF-A0A2K6KZL7-F1
#
_entry.id   AF-A0A2K6KZL7-F1
#
_cell.length_a   1.000
_cell.length_b   1.000
_cell.length_c   1.000
_cell.angle_alpha   90.00
_cell.angle_beta   90.00
_cell.angle_gamma   90.00
#
_symmetry.space_group_name_H-M   'P 1'
#
loop_
_entity.id
_entity.type
_entity.pdbx_description
1 polymer ?
#
loop_
_entity_poly.entity_id
_entity_poly.type
_entity_poly.pdbx_seq_one_letter_code
_entity_poly.pdbx_strand_id
1 'polypeptide(L)'
;MPAYHSSLMDSDTKLIGNMALLPIRSQFKGPAPRETKDTDILDEAICYFKANVFFKNDESKNECLKKLQKCNSRSQGEKEMYTLGIANFPIPGEPRFLFNAIYAKPANKQEDEVMRAYLHQLRQETGQRLCEQVFDPQNDKPSKWWTCFVTRQFMNKSLSGPEQ
;
A
#
# COMPACT_ATOMS: atom_id res chain seq x y z
N MET A 1 2.99 -13.88 19.30
CA MET A 1 2.24 -12.61 19.34
C MET A 1 1.26 -12.62 18.17
N PRO A 2 -0.01 -12.22 18.36
CA PRO A 2 -0.99 -12.09 17.27
C PRO A 2 -0.67 -10.90 16.34
N ALA A 3 -1.26 -10.88 15.15
CA ALA A 3 -1.13 -9.77 14.20
C ALA A 3 -1.88 -8.51 14.70
N TYR A 4 -1.43 -7.32 14.29
CA TYR A 4 -2.11 -6.07 14.59
C TYR A 4 -3.26 -5.83 13.60
N HIS A 5 -4.45 -5.52 14.12
CA HIS A 5 -5.65 -5.19 13.36
C HIS A 5 -5.94 -3.69 13.47
N SER A 6 -6.59 -3.12 12.45
CA SER A 6 -6.97 -1.70 12.47
C SER A 6 -8.03 -1.43 13.53
N SER A 7 -7.92 -0.26 14.15
CA SER A 7 -8.85 0.23 15.18
C SER A 7 -9.76 1.36 14.70
N LEU A 8 -9.65 1.74 13.42
CA LEU A 8 -10.25 2.95 12.84
C LEU A 8 -11.64 2.73 12.23
N MET A 9 -12.26 1.57 12.46
CA MET A 9 -13.56 1.27 11.91
C MET A 9 -14.67 1.87 12.78
N ASP A 10 -15.35 2.89 12.23
CA ASP A 10 -16.53 3.50 12.84
C ASP A 10 -17.83 2.86 12.30
N SER A 11 -18.95 2.97 13.03
CA SER A 11 -20.25 2.38 12.63
C SER A 11 -20.76 2.89 11.29
N ASP A 12 -20.40 4.11 10.92
CA ASP A 12 -20.86 4.79 9.71
C ASP A 12 -19.87 4.64 8.55
N THR A 13 -18.85 3.80 8.72
CA THR A 13 -17.83 3.55 7.70
C THR A 13 -18.47 2.92 6.46
N LYS A 14 -18.39 3.63 5.33
CA LYS A 14 -18.85 3.11 4.05
C LYS A 14 -17.96 1.97 3.59
N LEU A 15 -18.55 1.03 2.85
CA LEU A 15 -17.84 -0.10 2.27
C LEU A 15 -17.75 0.03 0.75
N ILE A 16 -16.70 -0.55 0.19
CA ILE A 16 -16.54 -0.81 -1.22
C ILE A 16 -16.13 -2.26 -1.43
N GLY A 17 -17.01 -3.06 -2.04
CA GLY A 17 -17.03 -4.50 -1.91
C GLY A 17 -17.17 -4.87 -0.44
N ASN A 18 -16.19 -5.60 0.09
CA ASN A 18 -16.03 -5.89 1.51
C ASN A 18 -14.84 -5.16 2.15
N MET A 19 -14.33 -4.10 1.51
CA MET A 19 -13.28 -3.24 2.06
C MET A 19 -13.88 -1.98 2.69
N ALA A 20 -13.30 -1.51 3.79
CA ALA A 20 -13.66 -0.25 4.40
C ALA A 20 -13.14 0.93 3.57
N LEU A 21 -14.02 1.86 3.20
CA LEU A 21 -13.67 3.12 2.55
C LEU A 21 -13.29 4.15 3.62
N LEU A 22 -12.13 3.93 4.25
CA LEU A 22 -11.65 4.76 5.35
C LEU A 22 -11.16 6.13 4.86
N PRO A 23 -11.36 7.20 5.65
CA PRO A 23 -10.79 8.51 5.37
C PRO A 23 -9.25 8.46 5.38
N ILE A 24 -8.63 9.30 4.55
CA ILE A 24 -7.18 9.50 4.56
C ILE A 24 -6.82 10.97 4.41
N ARG A 25 -5.68 11.35 4.97
CA ARG A 25 -5.09 12.68 4.79
C ARG A 25 -4.22 12.67 3.53
N SER A 26 -4.82 12.93 2.38
CA SER A 26 -4.12 12.88 1.10
C SER A 26 -4.37 14.13 0.25
N GLN A 27 -3.35 14.53 -0.51
CA GLN A 27 -3.50 15.54 -1.57
C GLN A 27 -3.89 14.93 -2.92
N PHE A 28 -3.80 13.59 -3.05
CA PHE A 28 -4.17 12.89 -4.27
C PHE A 28 -5.69 12.83 -4.42
N LYS A 29 -6.16 13.02 -5.67
CA LYS A 29 -7.58 12.90 -5.99
C LYS A 29 -8.03 11.45 -5.87
N GLY A 30 -9.19 11.25 -5.27
CA GLY A 30 -9.83 9.94 -5.22
C GLY A 30 -11.08 9.97 -4.32
N PRO A 31 -11.73 8.81 -4.16
CA PRO A 31 -13.01 8.69 -3.48
C PRO A 31 -12.89 8.61 -1.95
N ALA A 32 -11.67 8.54 -1.39
CA ALA A 32 -11.50 8.49 0.05
C ALA A 32 -12.06 9.76 0.71
N PRO A 33 -12.83 9.64 1.80
CA PRO A 33 -13.22 10.80 2.60
C PRO A 33 -11.98 11.54 3.13
N ARG A 34 -12.14 12.83 3.41
CA ARG A 34 -11.07 13.62 4.05
C ARG A 34 -10.98 13.27 5.52
N GLU A 35 -9.80 12.87 5.97
CA GLU A 35 -9.51 12.69 7.39
C GLU A 35 -9.30 14.06 8.06
N THR A 36 -9.86 14.23 9.26
CA THR A 36 -9.70 15.44 10.09
C THR A 36 -8.80 15.20 11.29
N LYS A 37 -8.55 13.93 11.65
CA LYS A 37 -7.63 13.52 12.70
C LYS A 37 -6.17 13.55 12.21
N ASP A 38 -5.23 13.48 13.15
CA ASP A 38 -3.79 13.48 12.86
C ASP A 38 -3.27 12.13 12.31
N THR A 39 -4.03 11.05 12.51
CA THR A 39 -3.66 9.68 12.12
C THR A 39 -4.76 9.06 11.25
N ASP A 40 -4.37 8.38 10.18
CA ASP A 40 -5.27 7.59 9.33
C ASP A 40 -4.82 6.14 9.14
N ILE A 41 -5.56 5.39 8.33
CA ILE A 41 -5.27 3.97 8.06
C ILE A 41 -3.89 3.74 7.43
N LEU A 42 -3.34 4.72 6.70
CA LEU A 42 -2.03 4.59 6.09
C LEU A 42 -0.93 4.73 7.14
N ASP A 43 -1.11 5.59 8.14
CA ASP A 43 -0.20 5.70 9.27
C ASP A 43 -0.18 4.40 10.09
N GLU A 44 -1.35 3.83 10.40
CA GLU A 44 -1.46 2.50 11.04
C GLU A 44 -0.76 1.43 10.18
N ALA A 45 -1.03 1.41 8.87
CA ALA A 45 -0.50 0.41 7.95
C ALA A 45 1.02 0.49 7.77
N ILE A 46 1.62 1.68 7.84
CA ILE A 46 3.08 1.90 7.79
C ILE A 46 3.71 1.56 9.14
N CYS A 47 3.08 1.97 10.25
CA CYS A 47 3.56 1.68 11.60
C CYS A 47 3.61 0.15 11.86
N TYR A 48 2.51 -0.53 11.56
CA TYR A 48 2.43 -1.98 11.74
C TYR A 48 3.19 -2.76 10.69
N PHE A 49 3.65 -2.15 9.59
CA PHE A 49 4.36 -2.87 8.53
C PHE A 49 5.56 -3.66 9.04
N LYS A 50 6.43 -3.07 9.87
CA LYS A 50 7.64 -3.77 10.34
C LYS A 50 7.31 -4.98 11.22
N ALA A 51 6.17 -4.99 11.91
CA ALA A 51 5.73 -6.13 12.69
C ALA A 51 4.93 -7.13 11.83
N ASN A 52 4.01 -6.63 11.01
CA ASN A 52 3.09 -7.42 10.19
C ASN A 52 3.77 -8.07 8.98
N VAL A 53 4.89 -7.55 8.47
CA VAL A 53 5.67 -8.19 7.39
C VAL A 53 6.25 -9.55 7.82
N PHE A 54 6.38 -9.81 9.13
CA PHE A 54 6.76 -11.12 9.66
C PHE A 54 5.59 -12.10 9.76
N PHE A 55 4.36 -11.60 9.64
CA PHE A 55 3.13 -12.40 9.57
C PHE A 55 2.67 -12.50 8.11
N LYS A 56 2.00 -13.59 7.75
CA LYS A 56 1.75 -13.88 6.34
C LYS A 56 0.79 -12.88 5.65
N ASN A 57 1.09 -12.51 4.38
CA ASN A 57 0.19 -12.13 3.27
C ASN A 57 0.25 -10.73 2.62
N ASP A 58 1.33 -9.94 2.72
CA ASP A 58 1.43 -8.68 1.96
C ASP A 58 2.64 -8.59 1.02
N GLU A 59 2.38 -8.86 -0.26
CA GLU A 59 3.36 -8.83 -1.36
C GLU A 59 3.56 -7.40 -1.92
N SER A 60 2.52 -6.58 -1.84
CA SER A 60 2.45 -5.22 -2.40
C SER A 60 3.47 -4.25 -1.79
N LYS A 61 3.70 -4.33 -0.47
CA LYS A 61 4.65 -3.43 0.23
C LYS A 61 6.12 -3.80 0.00
N ASN A 62 6.41 -5.04 -0.36
CA ASN A 62 7.78 -5.47 -0.68
C ASN A 62 8.23 -4.92 -2.05
N GLU A 63 7.32 -4.73 -3.00
CA GLU A 63 7.62 -4.11 -4.29
C GLU A 63 8.09 -2.65 -4.15
N CYS A 64 7.46 -1.88 -3.26
CA CYS A 64 7.88 -0.50 -2.99
C CYS A 64 9.33 -0.46 -2.47
N LEU A 65 9.65 -1.28 -1.48
CA LEU A 65 11.01 -1.33 -0.91
C LEU A 65 12.05 -1.84 -1.91
N LYS A 66 11.71 -2.83 -2.75
CA LYS A 66 12.58 -3.31 -3.84
C LYS A 66 12.96 -2.20 -4.82
N LYS A 67 12.00 -1.35 -5.19
CA LYS A 67 12.24 -0.17 -6.04
C LYS A 67 13.08 0.87 -5.32
N LEU A 68 12.67 1.25 -4.10
CA LEU A 68 13.34 2.28 -3.30
C LEU A 68 14.80 1.93 -2.97
N GLN A 69 15.13 0.66 -2.79
CA GLN A 69 16.51 0.21 -2.55
C GLN A 69 17.48 0.61 -3.68
N LYS A 70 16.98 0.69 -4.92
CA LYS A 70 17.78 1.03 -6.10
C LYS A 70 17.85 2.53 -6.36
N CYS A 71 17.16 3.36 -5.57
CA CYS A 71 17.16 4.80 -5.72
C CYS A 71 18.36 5.44 -5.02
N ASN A 72 18.90 6.50 -5.62
CA ASN A 72 20.06 7.25 -5.09
C ASN A 72 19.67 8.55 -4.39
N SER A 73 18.39 8.93 -4.43
CA SER A 73 17.83 10.14 -3.82
C SER A 73 16.35 9.97 -3.51
N ARG A 74 15.84 10.71 -2.52
CA ARG A 74 14.41 10.76 -2.21
C ARG A 74 13.58 11.22 -3.39
N SER A 75 14.07 12.23 -4.13
CA SER A 75 13.37 12.72 -5.33
C SER A 75 13.23 11.65 -6.42
N GLN A 76 14.24 10.78 -6.58
CA GLN A 76 14.14 9.62 -7.47
C GLN A 76 13.12 8.62 -6.94
N GLY A 77 13.15 8.35 -5.62
CA GLY A 77 12.17 7.48 -4.96
C GLY A 77 10.73 7.95 -5.15
N GLU A 78 10.46 9.25 -4.98
CA GLU A 78 9.14 9.85 -5.18
C GLU A 78 8.63 9.65 -6.62
N LYS A 79 9.49 9.80 -7.63
CA LYS A 79 9.13 9.54 -9.04
C LYS A 79 8.80 8.08 -9.29
N GLU A 80 9.59 7.16 -8.73
CA GLU A 80 9.36 5.72 -8.84
C GLU A 80 8.08 5.28 -8.13
N MET A 81 7.82 5.82 -6.93
CA MET A 81 6.59 5.55 -6.17
C MET A 81 5.35 6.13 -6.85
N TYR A 82 5.45 7.33 -7.45
CA TYR A 82 4.38 7.87 -8.27
C TYR A 82 4.06 6.96 -9.46
N THR A 83 5.10 6.53 -10.19
CA THR A 83 4.97 5.61 -11.33
C THR A 83 4.33 4.28 -10.91
N LEU A 84 4.75 3.74 -9.76
CA LEU A 84 4.15 2.54 -9.19
C LEU A 84 2.70 2.78 -8.79
N GLY A 85 2.36 3.92 -8.18
CA GLY A 85 1.00 4.21 -7.75
C GLY A 85 -0.03 4.30 -8.87
N ILE A 86 0.38 4.76 -10.05
CA ILE A 86 -0.46 4.84 -11.25
C ILE A 86 -0.47 3.54 -12.07
N ALA A 87 0.41 2.59 -11.78
CA ALA A 87 0.45 1.33 -12.51
C ALA A 87 -0.88 0.56 -12.37
N ASN A 88 -1.22 -0.20 -13.41
CA ASN A 88 -2.46 -0.96 -13.43
C ASN A 88 -2.29 -2.28 -12.66
N PHE A 89 -2.82 -2.31 -11.44
CA PHE A 89 -2.86 -3.49 -10.59
C PHE A 89 -4.21 -4.20 -10.69
N PRO A 90 -4.24 -5.54 -10.59
CA PRO A 90 -5.49 -6.26 -10.56
C PRO A 90 -6.26 -5.95 -9.27
N ILE A 91 -7.58 -5.95 -9.37
CA ILE A 91 -8.50 -5.75 -8.24
C ILE A 91 -9.30 -7.04 -7.96
N PRO A 92 -9.99 -7.15 -6.81
CA PRO A 92 -10.86 -8.28 -6.52
C PRO A 92 -11.81 -8.64 -7.68
N GLY A 93 -11.83 -9.92 -8.05
CA GLY A 93 -12.56 -10.46 -9.20
C GLY A 93 -11.71 -10.71 -10.44
N GLU A 94 -10.53 -10.09 -10.56
CA GLU A 94 -9.64 -10.32 -11.69
C GLU A 94 -8.77 -11.57 -11.53
N PRO A 95 -8.45 -12.32 -12.61
CA PRO A 95 -7.66 -13.56 -12.52
C PRO A 95 -6.27 -13.40 -11.89
N ARG A 96 -5.66 -12.21 -12.00
CA ARG A 96 -4.33 -11.90 -11.46
C ARG A 96 -4.36 -11.41 -10.01
N PHE A 97 -5.54 -11.23 -9.41
CA PHE A 97 -5.65 -10.83 -8.01
C PHE A 97 -5.53 -12.04 -7.09
N LEU A 98 -4.50 -12.04 -6.24
CA LEU A 98 -4.12 -13.22 -5.45
C LEU A 98 -5.08 -13.51 -4.28
N PHE A 99 -5.88 -12.52 -3.85
CA PHE A 99 -6.72 -12.62 -2.66
C PHE A 99 -8.22 -12.70 -2.98
N ASN A 100 -8.57 -13.22 -4.16
CA ASN A 100 -9.98 -13.38 -4.61
C ASN A 100 -10.84 -14.22 -3.65
N ALA A 101 -10.23 -15.09 -2.84
CA ALA A 101 -10.95 -15.90 -1.85
C ALA A 101 -11.41 -15.11 -0.61
N ILE A 102 -10.84 -13.92 -0.36
CA ILE A 102 -11.08 -13.13 0.84
C ILE A 102 -11.77 -11.80 0.49
N TYR A 103 -11.44 -11.21 -0.66
CA TYR A 103 -12.02 -9.95 -1.10
C TYR A 103 -13.18 -10.16 -2.06
N ALA A 104 -14.25 -9.41 -1.85
CA ALA A 104 -15.41 -9.39 -2.73
C ALA A 104 -15.10 -8.57 -3.99
N LYS A 105 -15.43 -9.15 -5.15
CA LYS A 105 -15.41 -8.42 -6.43
C LYS A 105 -16.43 -7.27 -6.40
N PRO A 106 -16.21 -6.17 -7.15
CA PRO A 106 -17.21 -5.12 -7.29
C PRO A 106 -18.51 -5.68 -7.89
N ALA A 107 -19.66 -5.25 -7.38
CA ALA A 107 -20.97 -5.75 -7.79
C ALA A 107 -21.45 -5.14 -9.12
N ASN A 108 -20.99 -3.93 -9.45
CA ASN A 108 -21.37 -3.21 -10.65
C ASN A 108 -20.22 -2.32 -11.16
N LYS A 109 -20.40 -1.75 -12.38
CA LYS A 109 -19.38 -0.93 -13.03
C LYS A 109 -19.01 0.33 -12.23
N GLN A 110 -19.98 0.95 -11.56
CA GLN A 110 -19.71 2.12 -10.73
C GLN A 110 -18.80 1.77 -9.55
N GLU A 111 -19.09 0.66 -8.87
CA GLU A 111 -18.27 0.16 -7.76
C GLU A 111 -16.87 -0.26 -8.23
N ASP A 112 -16.72 -0.85 -9.42
CA ASP A 112 -15.42 -1.15 -10.03
C ASP A 112 -14.58 0.13 -10.19
N GLU A 113 -15.17 1.19 -10.77
CA GLU A 113 -14.51 2.47 -10.99
C GLU A 113 -14.09 3.13 -9.66
N VAL A 114 -14.97 3.15 -8.66
CA VAL A 114 -14.65 3.68 -7.32
C VAL A 114 -13.56 2.84 -6.65
N MET A 115 -13.59 1.51 -6.79
CA MET A 115 -12.62 0.61 -6.13
C MET A 115 -11.23 0.82 -6.70
N ARG A 116 -11.11 0.91 -8.03
CA ARG A 116 -9.85 1.25 -8.69
C ARG A 116 -9.35 2.60 -8.23
N ALA A 117 -10.21 3.63 -8.26
CA ALA A 117 -9.84 4.98 -7.86
C ALA A 117 -9.37 5.03 -6.39
N TYR A 118 -10.04 4.31 -5.49
CA TYR A 118 -9.65 4.23 -4.08
C TYR A 118 -8.29 3.55 -3.91
N LEU A 119 -8.08 2.39 -4.53
CA LEU A 119 -6.80 1.67 -4.47
C LEU A 119 -5.66 2.49 -5.12
N HIS A 120 -5.93 3.24 -6.19
CA HIS A 120 -4.96 4.17 -6.77
C HIS A 120 -4.57 5.27 -5.78
N GLN A 121 -5.57 5.90 -5.14
CA GLN A 121 -5.33 6.95 -4.16
C GLN A 121 -4.50 6.43 -2.96
N LEU A 122 -4.84 5.25 -2.45
CA LEU A 122 -4.08 4.59 -1.38
C LEU A 122 -2.63 4.32 -1.79
N ARG A 123 -2.39 3.80 -3.02
CA ARG A 123 -1.03 3.52 -3.49
C ARG A 123 -0.17 4.79 -3.60
N GLN A 124 -0.74 5.87 -4.14
CA GLN A 124 -0.01 7.13 -4.30
C GLN A 124 0.38 7.73 -2.94
N GLU A 125 -0.58 7.83 -2.03
CA GLU A 125 -0.34 8.37 -0.69
C GLU A 125 0.62 7.49 0.12
N THR A 126 0.46 6.17 0.06
CA THR A 126 1.38 5.22 0.72
C THR A 126 2.79 5.36 0.18
N GLY A 127 2.95 5.46 -1.14
CA GLY A 127 4.26 5.60 -1.78
C GLY A 127 4.97 6.88 -1.36
N GLN A 128 4.25 8.00 -1.30
CA GLN A 128 4.80 9.29 -0.85
C GLN A 128 5.26 9.22 0.61
N ARG A 129 4.39 8.76 1.53
CA ARG A 129 4.74 8.64 2.96
C ARG A 129 5.86 7.63 3.20
N LEU A 130 5.94 6.58 2.39
CA LEU A 130 7.02 5.60 2.50
C LEU A 130 8.37 6.21 2.12
N CYS A 131 8.44 7.08 1.11
CA CYS A 131 9.67 7.82 0.80
C CYS A 131 10.17 8.65 2.00
N GLU A 132 9.26 9.31 2.73
CA GLU A 132 9.62 10.07 3.92
C GLU A 132 10.23 9.22 5.04
N GLN A 133 9.81 7.96 5.15
CA GLN A 133 10.29 7.04 6.16
C GLN A 133 11.57 6.30 5.75
N VAL A 134 11.71 6.00 4.45
CA VAL A 134 12.79 5.16 3.93
C VAL A 134 14.08 5.96 3.72
N PHE A 135 14.03 7.20 3.25
CA PHE A 135 15.23 7.98 2.98
C PHE A 135 15.71 8.73 4.23
N ASP A 136 17.02 8.69 4.48
CA ASP A 136 17.65 9.43 5.57
C ASP A 136 17.69 10.94 5.22
N PRO A 137 17.13 11.83 6.06
CA PRO A 137 17.14 13.28 5.79
C PRO A 137 18.54 13.89 5.66
N GLN A 138 19.58 13.26 6.20
CA GLN A 138 20.94 13.80 6.22
C GLN A 138 21.74 13.47 4.95
N ASN A 139 21.50 12.30 4.34
CA ASN A 139 22.32 11.80 3.24
C ASN A 139 21.52 11.38 2.00
N ASP A 140 20.19 11.46 2.05
CA ASP A 140 19.28 11.18 0.95
C ASP A 140 19.37 9.74 0.39
N LYS A 141 19.91 8.81 1.19
CA LYS A 141 20.01 7.38 0.82
C LYS A 141 18.93 6.55 1.50
N PRO A 142 18.52 5.42 0.89
CA PRO A 142 17.64 4.45 1.54
C PRO A 142 18.26 3.89 2.83
N SER A 143 17.51 4.00 3.92
CA SER A 143 17.89 3.54 5.24
C SER A 143 17.99 2.02 5.29
N LYS A 144 19.11 1.51 5.83
CA LYS A 144 19.32 0.07 6.05
C LYS A 144 18.25 -0.57 6.93
N TRP A 145 17.60 0.22 7.80
CA TRP A 145 16.52 -0.23 8.69
C TRP A 145 15.18 -0.45 7.98
N TRP A 146 15.11 -0.09 6.69
CA TRP A 146 13.99 -0.38 5.80
C TRP A 146 14.40 -1.33 4.68
N THR A 147 15.59 -1.15 4.09
CA THR A 147 16.05 -2.03 2.99
C THR A 147 16.39 -3.45 3.46
N CYS A 148 16.63 -3.68 4.75
CA CYS A 148 16.80 -5.03 5.31
C CYS A 148 15.55 -5.93 5.17
N PHE A 149 14.38 -5.34 4.88
CA PHE A 149 13.15 -6.08 4.62
C PHE A 149 12.98 -6.50 3.15
N VAL A 150 13.79 -5.97 2.22
CA VAL A 150 13.65 -6.21 0.76
C VAL A 150 13.89 -7.67 0.37
N THR A 151 14.88 -8.31 0.99
CA THR A 151 15.25 -9.71 0.70
C THR A 151 14.38 -10.72 1.42
N ARG A 152 13.48 -10.27 2.31
CA ARG A 152 12.54 -11.17 2.97
C ARG A 152 11.38 -11.43 2.03
N GLN A 153 11.46 -12.55 1.31
CA GLN A 153 10.36 -13.02 0.48
C GLN A 153 9.20 -13.46 1.36
N PHE A 154 8.04 -12.89 1.08
CA PHE A 154 6.80 -13.31 1.69
C PHE A 154 6.26 -14.56 0.94
N MET A 155 6.32 -15.74 1.57
CA MET A 155 5.82 -17.04 1.05
C MET A 155 6.39 -17.56 -0.30
N ASN A 156 7.62 -17.19 -0.71
CA ASN A 156 8.19 -17.63 -2.01
C ASN A 156 7.27 -17.34 -3.22
N LYS A 157 6.43 -16.30 -3.13
CA LYS A 157 5.58 -15.83 -4.24
C LYS A 157 5.89 -14.35 -4.50
N SER A 158 5.92 -13.99 -5.78
CA SER A 158 6.28 -12.66 -6.28
C SER A 158 5.32 -12.21 -7.40
N LEU A 159 4.83 -10.97 -7.33
CA LEU A 159 3.92 -10.34 -8.32
C LEU A 159 4.64 -10.05 -9.62
N SER A 160 5.92 -9.65 -9.54
CA SER A 160 6.88 -9.85 -10.61
C SER A 160 7.20 -11.34 -10.65
N GLY A 161 6.71 -12.08 -11.66
CA GLY A 161 7.00 -13.50 -11.85
C GLY A 161 8.51 -13.82 -11.75
N PRO A 162 8.89 -15.11 -11.67
CA PRO A 162 10.27 -15.50 -11.42
C PRO A 162 11.22 -14.79 -12.39
N GLU A 163 12.16 -14.02 -11.85
CA GLU A 163 13.29 -13.50 -12.63
C GLU A 163 14.00 -14.71 -13.24
N GLN A 164 14.03 -14.77 -14.57
CA GLN A 164 14.88 -15.70 -15.32
C GLN A 164 16.34 -15.27 -15.20
#